data_AF-A0A259DAR0-F1
#
_entry.id   AF-A0A259DAR0-F1
#
_cell.length_a   1.000
_cell.length_b   1.000
_cell.length_c   1.000
_cell.angle_alpha   90.00
_cell.angle_beta   90.00
_cell.angle_gamma   90.00
#
_symmetry.space_group_name_H-M   'P 1'
#
loop_
_entity.id
_entity.type
_entity.pdbx_description
1 polymer ?
#
loop_
_entity_poly.entity_id
_entity_poly.type
_entity_poly.pdbx_seq_one_letter_code
_entity_poly.pdbx_strand_id
1 'polypeptide(L)'
;MAQADCRAAPHGGDPAGAELAAVGLDLLTFYSRNLGVPARRDPDAAEVLRGRGVFHQTGCTACHQPGFVTHRLADQPERSFQLIWPYTDLLLHDMGPDLADHRPEGGASGSEWRTAPLWGIGLTATVSGQASFLHDGRAQSLLEAILWHGGEAEPSRDRVVALPPADRAALIRFVESL
;
A
#
# COMPACT_ATOMS: atom_id res chain seq x y z
N MET A 1 -9.71 -18.63 -34.48
CA MET A 1 -9.35 -19.91 -33.85
C MET A 1 -10.02 -19.96 -32.48
N ALA A 2 -10.97 -20.88 -32.29
CA ALA A 2 -11.64 -21.06 -31.00
C ALA A 2 -10.80 -22.02 -30.15
N GLN A 3 -10.50 -21.65 -28.90
CA GLN A 3 -9.76 -22.47 -27.96
C GLN A 3 -10.67 -23.57 -27.38
N ALA A 4 -11.06 -24.55 -28.20
CA ALA A 4 -12.01 -25.60 -27.81
C ALA A 4 -11.49 -26.45 -26.64
N ASP A 5 -10.22 -26.86 -26.70
CA ASP A 5 -9.59 -27.65 -25.64
C ASP A 5 -9.48 -26.88 -24.32
N CYS A 6 -9.23 -25.56 -24.37
CA CYS A 6 -9.17 -24.71 -23.18
C CYS A 6 -10.54 -24.55 -22.51
N ARG A 7 -11.62 -24.48 -23.29
CA ARG A 7 -13.00 -24.38 -22.77
C ARG A 7 -13.51 -25.70 -22.21
N ALA A 8 -12.99 -26.83 -22.69
CA ALA A 8 -13.34 -28.16 -22.22
C ALA A 8 -12.44 -28.63 -21.05
N ALA A 9 -11.36 -27.90 -20.74
CA ALA A 9 -10.52 -28.21 -19.59
C ALA A 9 -11.31 -28.05 -18.28
N PRO A 10 -10.98 -28.83 -17.23
CA PRO A 10 -11.56 -28.63 -15.91
C PRO A 10 -11.40 -27.19 -15.44
N HIS A 11 -12.50 -26.57 -15.03
CA HIS A 11 -12.54 -25.21 -14.49
C HIS A 11 -13.37 -25.17 -13.20
N GLY A 12 -13.20 -24.12 -12.39
CA GLY A 12 -13.93 -23.96 -11.12
C GLY A 12 -15.35 -23.41 -11.29
N GLY A 13 -15.68 -22.92 -12.50
CA GLY A 13 -17.01 -22.42 -12.84
C GLY A 13 -18.16 -23.39 -12.57
N ASP A 14 -19.18 -22.91 -11.85
CA ASP A 14 -20.47 -23.58 -11.67
C ASP A 14 -21.30 -23.57 -12.98
N PRO A 15 -22.51 -24.17 -13.03
CA PRO A 15 -23.36 -24.14 -14.22
C PRO A 15 -23.80 -22.75 -14.69
N ALA A 16 -23.69 -21.72 -13.84
CA ALA A 16 -23.93 -20.32 -14.18
C ALA A 16 -22.65 -19.61 -14.67
N GLY A 17 -21.51 -20.31 -14.69
CA GLY A 17 -20.21 -19.79 -15.11
C GLY A 17 -19.46 -19.01 -14.02
N ALA A 18 -19.92 -19.06 -12.77
CA ALA A 18 -19.25 -18.41 -11.65
C ALA A 18 -18.22 -19.34 -11.01
N GLU A 19 -16.97 -18.87 -10.86
CA GLU A 19 -15.90 -19.62 -10.18
C GLU A 19 -16.12 -19.76 -8.66
N LEU A 20 -17.03 -18.96 -8.08
CA LEU A 20 -17.38 -18.98 -6.67
C LEU A 20 -18.88 -18.77 -6.50
N ALA A 21 -19.54 -19.66 -5.75
CA ALA A 21 -20.95 -19.51 -5.42
C ALA A 21 -21.21 -18.21 -4.64
N ALA A 22 -22.38 -17.59 -4.83
CA ALA A 22 -22.73 -16.31 -4.20
C ALA A 22 -22.50 -16.27 -2.67
N VAL A 23 -22.90 -17.33 -1.97
CA VAL A 23 -22.67 -17.45 -0.52
C VAL A 23 -21.18 -17.42 -0.15
N GLY A 24 -20.32 -18.02 -0.98
CA GLY A 24 -18.87 -17.98 -0.78
C GLY A 24 -18.31 -16.58 -0.99
N LEU A 25 -18.80 -15.86 -2.01
CA LEU A 25 -18.42 -14.48 -2.27
C LEU A 25 -18.84 -13.55 -1.12
N ASP A 26 -20.04 -13.75 -0.56
CA ASP A 26 -20.55 -12.98 0.57
C ASP A 26 -19.69 -13.19 1.82
N LEU A 27 -19.34 -14.45 2.12
CA LEU A 27 -18.46 -14.78 3.25
C LEU A 27 -17.06 -14.22 3.09
N LEU A 28 -16.47 -14.31 1.89
CA LEU A 28 -15.15 -13.74 1.60
C LEU A 28 -15.16 -12.22 1.73
N THR A 29 -16.22 -11.58 1.25
CA THR A 29 -16.42 -10.13 1.34
C THR A 29 -16.58 -9.71 2.81
N PHE A 30 -17.39 -10.44 3.58
CA PHE A 30 -17.56 -10.20 5.01
C PHE A 30 -16.23 -10.31 5.75
N TYR A 31 -15.48 -11.39 5.52
CA TYR A 31 -14.18 -11.61 6.14
C TYR A 31 -13.18 -10.50 5.78
N SER A 32 -12.96 -10.25 4.49
CA SER A 32 -11.96 -9.29 4.00
C SER A 32 -12.20 -7.87 4.50
N ARG A 33 -13.48 -7.46 4.60
CA ARG A 33 -13.84 -6.14 5.14
C ARG A 33 -13.63 -6.05 6.66
N ASN A 34 -13.71 -7.16 7.39
CA ASN A 34 -13.59 -7.21 8.86
C ASN A 34 -12.16 -7.47 9.37
N LEU A 35 -11.19 -7.62 8.47
CA LEU A 35 -9.80 -7.80 8.87
C LEU A 35 -9.25 -6.54 9.53
N GLY A 36 -8.82 -6.66 10.78
CA GLY A 36 -8.13 -5.60 11.50
C GLY A 36 -6.71 -5.39 10.98
N VAL A 37 -6.23 -4.15 11.10
CA VAL A 37 -4.83 -3.82 10.78
C VAL A 37 -3.91 -4.24 11.93
N PRO A 38 -2.64 -4.59 11.66
CA PRO A 38 -1.68 -4.87 12.72
C PRO A 38 -1.50 -3.68 13.67
N ALA A 39 -1.25 -3.96 14.95
CA ALA A 39 -0.95 -2.91 15.92
C ALA A 39 0.37 -2.21 15.59
N ARG A 40 0.38 -0.87 15.66
CA ARG A 40 1.57 -0.05 15.48
C ARG A 40 2.61 -0.37 16.56
N ARG A 41 3.89 -0.39 16.18
CA ARG A 41 5.00 -0.76 17.09
C ARG A 41 5.72 0.48 17.58
N ASP A 42 6.05 0.51 18.88
CA ASP A 42 6.86 1.55 19.52
C ASP A 42 6.55 3.02 19.13
N PRO A 43 5.26 3.44 19.10
CA PRO A 43 4.86 4.73 18.53
C PRO A 43 5.46 5.95 19.25
N ASP A 44 5.82 5.79 20.53
CA ASP A 44 6.34 6.85 21.40
C ASP A 44 7.88 6.85 21.52
N ALA A 45 8.57 5.91 20.87
CA ALA A 45 10.02 5.87 20.88
C ALA A 45 10.60 7.15 20.27
N ALA A 46 11.62 7.74 20.92
CA ALA A 46 12.19 9.02 20.51
C ALA A 46 12.67 9.03 19.04
N GLU A 47 13.24 7.91 18.58
CA GLU A 47 13.68 7.74 17.19
C GLU A 47 12.51 7.69 16.20
N VAL A 48 11.40 7.02 16.56
CA VAL A 48 10.17 6.98 15.76
C VAL A 48 9.53 8.36 15.66
N LEU A 49 9.52 9.13 16.76
CA LEU A 49 9.04 10.51 16.76
C LEU A 49 9.92 11.44 15.92
N ARG A 50 11.25 11.28 15.98
CA ARG A 50 12.18 11.99 15.09
C ARG A 50 11.91 11.64 13.63
N GLY A 51 11.79 10.35 13.33
CA GLY A 51 11.52 9.84 11.99
C GLY A 51 10.20 10.34 11.41
N ARG A 52 9.16 10.45 12.24
CA ARG A 52 7.90 11.11 11.86
C ARG A 52 8.15 12.56 11.45
N GLY A 53 8.94 13.30 12.22
CA GLY A 53 9.33 14.67 11.87
C GLY A 53 10.03 14.75 10.51
N VAL A 54 10.99 13.84 10.26
CA VAL A 54 11.69 13.74 8.97
C VAL A 54 10.72 13.42 7.84
N PHE A 55 9.79 12.49 8.03
CA PHE A 55 8.77 12.11 7.04
C PHE A 55 7.91 13.30 6.59
N HIS A 56 7.54 14.17 7.52
CA HIS A 56 6.85 15.42 7.20
C HIS A 56 7.76 16.40 6.45
N GLN A 57 9.00 16.57 6.90
CA GLN A 57 9.96 17.54 6.32
C GLN A 57 10.41 17.18 4.89
N THR A 58 10.51 15.90 4.57
CA THR A 58 10.89 15.43 3.22
C THR A 58 9.73 15.54 2.23
N GLY A 59 8.50 15.77 2.70
CA GLY A 59 7.31 15.91 1.86
C GLY A 59 6.58 14.58 1.59
N CYS A 60 6.90 13.49 2.29
CA CYS A 60 6.25 12.19 2.09
C CYS A 60 4.73 12.26 2.32
N THR A 61 4.27 13.19 3.18
CA THR A 61 2.84 13.39 3.46
C THR A 61 2.05 14.02 2.31
N ALA A 62 2.69 14.41 1.21
CA ALA A 62 1.97 14.87 0.03
C ALA A 62 1.03 13.77 -0.52
N CYS A 63 1.51 12.52 -0.55
CA CYS A 63 0.74 11.34 -0.97
C CYS A 63 0.39 10.43 0.22
N HIS A 64 1.33 10.24 1.16
CA HIS A 64 1.11 9.40 2.34
C HIS A 64 0.46 10.17 3.50
N GLN A 65 -0.78 10.61 3.28
CA GLN A 65 -1.54 11.40 4.24
C GLN A 65 -1.83 10.62 5.54
N PRO A 66 -1.49 11.15 6.73
CA PRO A 66 -1.49 10.36 7.96
C PRO A 66 -2.81 9.70 8.34
N GLY A 67 -3.94 10.40 8.26
CA GLY A 67 -5.17 9.94 8.90
C GLY A 67 -6.46 10.47 8.30
N PHE A 68 -7.53 9.71 8.52
CA PHE A 68 -8.89 9.97 8.03
C PHE A 68 -9.90 9.64 9.12
N VAL A 69 -11.07 10.24 9.02
CA VAL A 69 -12.27 9.77 9.72
C VAL A 69 -13.14 9.04 8.72
N THR A 70 -13.44 7.77 8.99
CA THR A 70 -14.31 6.98 8.10
C THR A 70 -15.74 7.54 8.09
N HIS A 71 -16.47 7.27 7.01
CA HIS A 71 -17.86 7.69 6.91
C HIS A 71 -18.74 7.06 8.01
N ARG A 72 -19.86 7.70 8.33
CA ARG A 72 -20.88 7.12 9.21
C ARG A 72 -21.66 6.07 8.45
N LEU A 73 -21.53 4.81 8.85
CA LEU A 73 -22.27 3.69 8.27
C LEU A 73 -23.46 3.33 9.16
N ALA A 74 -24.60 3.08 8.53
CA ALA A 74 -25.69 2.32 9.15
C ALA A 74 -25.29 0.83 9.12
N ASP A 75 -25.54 0.11 10.21
CA ASP A 75 -25.36 -1.35 10.33
C ASP A 75 -23.91 -1.90 10.38
N GLN A 76 -22.89 -1.02 10.43
CA GLN A 76 -21.47 -1.41 10.58
C GLN A 76 -20.77 -0.54 11.65
N PRO A 77 -21.21 -0.58 12.93
CA PRO A 77 -20.67 0.28 13.99
C PRO A 77 -19.16 0.10 14.21
N GLU A 78 -18.63 -1.09 13.97
CA GLU A 78 -17.21 -1.42 14.11
C GLU A 78 -16.30 -0.67 13.14
N ARG A 79 -16.85 -0.09 12.05
CA ARG A 79 -16.09 0.72 11.07
C ARG A 79 -16.64 2.12 10.86
N SER A 80 -17.77 2.43 11.49
CA SER A 80 -18.46 3.71 11.37
C SER A 80 -17.74 4.78 12.18
N PHE A 81 -17.44 5.92 11.55
CA PHE A 81 -16.89 7.11 12.22
C PHE A 81 -15.61 6.84 13.05
N GLN A 82 -14.70 6.06 12.48
CA GLN A 82 -13.43 5.68 13.09
C GLN A 82 -12.34 6.67 12.68
N LEU A 83 -11.54 7.13 13.65
CA LEU A 83 -10.28 7.82 13.35
C LEU A 83 -9.22 6.76 13.04
N ILE A 84 -8.71 6.79 11.82
CA ILE A 84 -7.73 5.83 11.31
C ILE A 84 -6.46 6.55 10.82
N TRP A 85 -5.34 5.83 10.80
CA TRP A 85 -4.02 6.37 10.45
C TRP A 85 -3.29 5.60 9.33
N PRO A 86 -3.85 5.51 8.10
CA PRO A 86 -3.34 4.59 7.07
C PRO A 86 -2.13 5.10 6.28
N TYR A 87 -1.77 6.38 6.39
CA TYR A 87 -0.65 6.99 5.64
C TYR A 87 -0.78 6.80 4.12
N THR A 88 -1.88 7.24 3.55
CA THR A 88 -2.19 7.19 2.11
C THR A 88 -3.32 8.16 1.81
N ASP A 89 -3.35 8.80 0.65
CA ASP A 89 -4.50 9.54 0.15
C ASP A 89 -5.44 8.71 -0.74
N LEU A 90 -5.06 7.46 -1.05
CA LEU A 90 -5.74 6.56 -1.97
C LEU A 90 -5.90 7.10 -3.40
N LEU A 91 -5.13 8.13 -3.77
CA LEU A 91 -5.14 8.73 -5.11
C LEU A 91 -4.08 8.07 -6.00
N LEU A 92 -4.22 8.27 -7.31
CA LEU A 92 -3.23 7.90 -8.31
C LEU A 92 -2.19 9.01 -8.44
N HIS A 93 -0.92 8.62 -8.52
CA HIS A 93 0.21 9.53 -8.73
C HIS A 93 1.17 8.97 -9.77
N ASP A 94 1.73 9.84 -10.60
CA ASP A 94 2.81 9.46 -11.51
C ASP A 94 4.09 9.15 -10.73
N MET A 95 4.49 7.88 -10.74
CA MET A 95 5.72 7.37 -10.10
C MET A 95 6.93 7.40 -11.05
N GLY A 96 6.75 7.93 -12.26
CA GLY A 96 7.78 8.07 -13.27
C GLY A 96 7.98 6.82 -14.14
N PRO A 97 8.77 6.96 -15.23
CA PRO A 97 8.92 5.92 -16.24
C PRO A 97 9.61 4.64 -15.72
N ASP A 98 10.48 4.75 -14.72
CA ASP A 98 11.22 3.60 -14.17
C ASP A 98 10.32 2.62 -13.38
N LEU A 99 9.16 3.10 -12.95
CA LEU A 99 8.10 2.32 -12.30
C LEU A 99 6.87 2.17 -13.20
N ALA A 100 7.00 2.41 -14.50
CA ALA A 100 5.89 2.18 -15.41
C ALA A 100 5.75 0.71 -15.80
N ASP A 101 4.53 0.18 -15.82
CA ASP A 101 4.23 -1.15 -16.38
C ASP A 101 3.84 -1.10 -17.87
N HIS A 102 3.70 0.12 -18.40
CA HIS A 102 3.26 0.44 -19.76
C HIS A 102 1.89 -0.15 -20.15
N ARG A 103 1.01 -0.39 -19.17
CA ARG A 103 -0.35 -0.91 -19.36
C ARG A 103 -1.37 0.08 -18.81
N PRO A 104 -1.88 1.01 -19.64
CA PRO A 104 -2.94 1.90 -19.19
C PRO A 104 -4.22 1.13 -18.88
N GLU A 105 -4.91 1.52 -17.81
CA GLU A 105 -6.19 0.95 -17.40
C GLU A 105 -7.20 2.07 -17.13
N GLY A 106 -8.28 2.09 -17.93
CA GLY A 106 -9.26 3.16 -17.88
C GLY A 106 -8.63 4.53 -18.15
N GLY A 107 -8.63 5.40 -17.14
CA GLY A 107 -8.00 6.73 -17.19
C GLY A 107 -6.58 6.79 -16.64
N ALA A 108 -6.07 5.73 -16.03
CA ALA A 108 -4.72 5.67 -15.48
C ALA A 108 -3.71 5.29 -16.57
N SER A 109 -2.62 6.02 -16.63
CA SER A 109 -1.43 5.66 -17.40
C SER A 109 -0.66 4.53 -16.73
N GLY A 110 0.27 3.92 -17.47
CA GLY A 110 1.09 2.83 -16.92
C GLY A 110 2.12 3.30 -15.88
N SER A 111 2.31 4.60 -15.65
CA SER A 111 3.20 5.12 -14.59
C SER A 111 2.43 5.63 -13.37
N GLU A 112 1.10 5.66 -13.42
CA GLU A 112 0.26 6.10 -12.32
C GLU A 112 -0.09 4.94 -11.40
N TRP A 113 0.26 5.08 -10.12
CA TRP A 113 -0.03 4.08 -9.10
C TRP A 113 -0.81 4.68 -7.95
N ARG A 114 -1.73 3.89 -7.41
CA ARG A 114 -2.45 4.28 -6.19
C ARG A 114 -1.49 4.26 -5.01
N THR A 115 -1.47 5.32 -4.21
CA THR A 115 -0.66 5.35 -2.97
C THR A 115 -1.08 4.20 -2.04
N ALA A 116 -0.21 3.22 -1.81
CA ALA A 116 -0.50 2.12 -0.90
C ALA A 116 -0.52 2.61 0.57
N PRO A 117 -1.47 2.15 1.41
CA PRO A 117 -1.41 2.41 2.85
C PRO A 117 -0.11 1.85 3.44
N LEU A 118 0.50 2.56 4.38
CA LEU A 118 1.74 2.10 5.04
C LEU A 118 1.49 1.25 6.29
N TRP A 119 0.22 0.93 6.60
CA TRP A 119 -0.12 0.07 7.72
C TRP A 119 0.54 -1.30 7.64
N GLY A 120 1.25 -1.67 8.71
CA GLY A 120 1.95 -2.94 8.82
C GLY A 120 3.08 -3.10 7.81
N ILE A 121 3.55 -2.05 7.15
CA ILE A 121 4.58 -2.17 6.11
C ILE A 121 5.90 -2.74 6.67
N GLY A 122 6.20 -2.47 7.93
CA GLY A 122 7.34 -3.07 8.61
C GLY A 122 7.17 -4.55 8.98
N LEU A 123 6.04 -5.19 8.65
CA LEU A 123 5.77 -6.61 8.88
C LEU A 123 5.83 -7.43 7.58
N THR A 124 6.08 -6.81 6.42
CA THR A 124 6.10 -7.50 5.11
C THR A 124 6.98 -8.75 5.12
N ALA A 125 8.20 -8.67 5.66
CA ALA A 125 9.10 -9.82 5.73
C ALA A 125 8.58 -10.93 6.66
N THR A 126 7.90 -10.57 7.76
CA THR A 126 7.31 -11.54 8.70
C THR A 126 6.16 -12.31 8.06
N VAL A 127 5.36 -11.64 7.23
CA VAL A 127 4.17 -12.24 6.59
C VAL A 127 4.54 -13.02 5.33
N SER A 128 5.45 -12.49 4.50
CA SER A 128 5.76 -13.04 3.17
C SER A 128 7.05 -13.89 3.14
N GLY A 129 7.78 -13.98 4.25
CA GLY A 129 9.08 -14.67 4.34
C GLY A 129 10.27 -13.89 3.77
N GLN A 130 10.02 -12.81 3.03
CA GLN A 130 11.02 -11.87 2.52
C GLN A 130 10.42 -10.46 2.38
N ALA A 131 11.27 -9.43 2.43
CA ALA A 131 10.86 -8.06 2.15
C ALA A 131 10.78 -7.83 0.63
N SER A 132 9.62 -7.42 0.14
CA SER A 132 9.40 -7.00 -1.25
C SER A 132 8.42 -5.83 -1.26
N PHE A 133 8.81 -4.70 -1.83
CA PHE A 133 8.01 -3.48 -1.88
C PHE A 133 7.83 -2.99 -3.32
N LEU A 134 6.95 -2.00 -3.49
CA LEU A 134 6.46 -1.50 -4.79
C LEU A 134 5.57 -2.53 -5.49
N HIS A 135 4.91 -2.10 -6.57
CA HIS A 135 3.90 -2.91 -7.26
C HIS A 135 4.45 -4.19 -7.89
N ASP A 136 5.74 -4.20 -8.25
CA ASP A 136 6.44 -5.32 -8.87
C ASP A 136 7.36 -6.08 -7.90
N GLY A 137 7.38 -5.67 -6.63
CA GLY A 137 8.17 -6.32 -5.58
C GLY A 137 9.69 -6.15 -5.71
N ARG A 138 10.18 -5.25 -6.58
CA ARG A 138 11.63 -5.15 -6.88
C ARG A 138 12.48 -4.75 -5.67
N ALA A 139 11.93 -3.96 -4.76
CA ALA A 139 12.70 -3.39 -3.66
C ALA A 139 12.72 -4.31 -2.44
N GLN A 140 13.90 -4.63 -1.94
CA GLN A 140 14.13 -5.52 -0.79
C GLN A 140 14.27 -4.78 0.54
N SER A 141 14.25 -3.44 0.50
CA SER A 141 14.25 -2.59 1.69
C SER A 141 13.37 -1.37 1.49
N LEU A 142 12.92 -0.75 2.59
CA LEU A 142 12.16 0.50 2.54
C LEU A 142 12.98 1.65 1.96
N LEU A 143 14.30 1.69 2.24
CA LEU A 143 15.17 2.70 1.66
C LEU A 143 15.25 2.53 0.14
N GLU A 144 15.45 1.30 -0.34
CA GLU A 144 15.44 1.03 -1.78
C GLU A 144 14.10 1.40 -2.41
N ALA A 145 12.98 1.08 -1.76
CA ALA A 145 11.65 1.46 -2.24
C ALA A 145 11.53 2.99 -2.37
N ILE A 146 12.00 3.75 -1.38
CA ILE A 146 12.03 5.23 -1.44
C ILE A 146 12.90 5.71 -2.61
N LEU A 147 14.04 5.08 -2.88
CA LEU A 147 14.93 5.49 -3.97
C LEU A 147 14.33 5.26 -5.37
N TRP A 148 13.35 4.36 -5.50
CA TRP A 148 12.60 4.16 -6.75
C TRP A 148 11.49 5.19 -6.99
N HIS A 149 11.14 6.04 -6.01
CA HIS A 149 10.09 7.04 -6.19
C HIS A 149 10.54 8.15 -7.15
N GLY A 150 10.08 8.08 -8.40
CA GLY A 150 10.26 9.10 -9.44
C GLY A 150 9.02 9.97 -9.61
N GLY A 151 8.89 10.60 -10.77
CA GLY A 151 7.71 11.39 -11.15
C GLY A 151 7.38 12.48 -10.14
N GLU A 152 6.14 12.50 -9.65
CA GLU A 152 5.70 13.48 -8.64
C GLU A 152 6.47 13.39 -7.31
N ALA A 153 7.00 12.20 -6.99
CA ALA A 153 7.68 11.94 -5.73
C ALA A 153 9.21 12.18 -5.79
N GLU A 154 9.76 12.45 -6.98
CA GLU A 154 11.20 12.69 -7.18
C GLU A 154 11.79 13.77 -6.23
N PRO A 155 11.15 14.94 -6.03
CA PRO A 155 11.67 15.93 -5.09
C PRO A 155 11.76 15.41 -3.64
N SER A 156 10.82 14.55 -3.23
CA SER A 156 10.82 13.95 -1.90
C SER A 156 11.91 12.88 -1.77
N ARG A 157 12.09 12.04 -2.81
CA ARG A 157 13.22 11.10 -2.91
C ARG A 157 14.55 11.82 -2.76
N ASP A 158 14.75 12.90 -3.51
CA ASP A 158 16.03 13.63 -3.52
C ASP A 158 16.34 14.28 -2.17
N ARG A 159 15.31 14.80 -1.47
CA ARG A 159 15.48 15.25 -0.07
C ARG A 159 15.92 14.11 0.83
N VAL A 160 15.35 12.91 0.68
CA VAL A 160 15.79 11.74 1.45
C VAL A 160 17.24 11.40 1.10
N VAL A 161 17.65 11.41 -0.18
CA VAL A 161 19.06 11.20 -0.60
C VAL A 161 20.00 12.19 0.07
N ALA A 162 19.60 13.46 0.24
CA ALA A 162 20.41 14.47 0.91
C ALA A 162 20.45 14.38 2.45
N LEU A 163 19.62 13.55 3.08
CA LEU A 163 19.57 13.47 4.55
C LEU A 163 20.88 12.95 5.17
N PRO A 164 21.27 13.49 6.34
CA PRO A 164 22.27 12.84 7.19
C PRO A 164 21.89 11.38 7.50
N PRO A 165 22.87 10.47 7.67
CA PRO A 165 22.59 9.06 7.94
C PRO A 165 21.65 8.83 9.12
N ALA A 166 21.76 9.61 10.19
CA ALA A 166 20.91 9.50 11.37
C ALA A 166 19.44 9.85 11.09
N ASP A 167 19.17 10.86 10.25
CA ASP A 167 17.80 11.24 9.90
C ASP A 167 17.18 10.24 8.93
N ARG A 168 17.99 9.69 8.02
CA ARG A 168 17.56 8.60 7.14
C ARG A 168 17.22 7.35 7.95
N ALA A 169 18.05 6.96 8.91
CA ALA A 169 17.77 5.84 9.79
C ALA A 169 16.48 6.07 10.59
N ALA A 170 16.31 7.25 11.19
CA ALA A 170 15.09 7.60 11.91
C ALA A 170 13.84 7.54 11.01
N LEU A 171 13.92 8.06 9.78
CA LEU A 171 12.84 7.95 8.79
C LEU A 171 12.45 6.49 8.53
N ILE A 172 13.43 5.62 8.27
CA ILE A 172 13.17 4.19 8.06
C ILE A 172 12.54 3.56 9.30
N ARG A 173 13.06 3.83 10.50
CA ARG A 173 12.48 3.34 11.76
C ARG A 173 11.03 3.79 11.96
N PHE A 174 10.71 5.02 11.58
CA PHE A 174 9.33 5.49 11.60
C PHE A 174 8.45 4.72 10.62
N VAL A 175 8.87 4.55 9.36
CA VAL A 175 8.08 3.79 8.37
C VAL A 175 7.93 2.32 8.77
N GLU A 176 8.98 1.71 9.30
CA GLU A 176 8.93 0.36 9.87
C GLU A 176 7.97 0.24 11.06
N SER A 177 7.72 1.33 11.79
CA SER A 177 6.79 1.34 12.93
C SER A 177 5.32 1.24 12.50
N LEU A 178 5.02 1.69 11.28
CA LEU A 178 3.66 1.79 10.73
C LEU A 178 3.03 0.42 10.46
#